data_AF-A0A971F0K7-F1
#
_entry.id   AF-A0A971F0K7-F1
#
_cell.length_a   1.000
_cell.length_b   1.000
_cell.length_c   1.000
_cell.angle_alpha   90.00
_cell.angle_beta   90.00
_cell.angle_gamma   90.00
#
_symmetry.space_group_name_H-M   'P 1'
#
loop_
_entity.id
_entity.type
_entity.pdbx_description
1 polymer ?
#
loop_
_entity_poly.entity_id
_entity_poly.type
_entity_poly.pdbx_seq_one_letter_code
_entity_poly.pdbx_strand_id
1 'polypeptide(L)'
;GIVPEDLEILKDMRDKKKIALINKIDKSFDDKIIEMKQQLSKKENMPVVIASMLDGTGMEDLLQAIEGLFLKGVIDANNEVLITNARHKQLLENAAQCLEQAANAHLQGFALDLVTIDIKESAEYLGQITGESTSEDVVNEIFSRFCIGK
;
A
#
# COMPACT_ATOMS: atom_id res chain seq x y z
N GLY A 1 10.13 26.65 -15.60
CA GLY A 1 9.44 26.07 -16.77
C GLY A 1 9.75 24.59 -16.78
N ILE A 2 8.94 23.79 -17.48
CA ILE A 2 9.13 22.33 -17.55
C ILE A 2 10.32 22.04 -18.47
N VAL A 3 11.28 21.26 -18.01
CA VAL A 3 12.46 20.85 -18.80
C VAL A 3 12.25 19.46 -19.42
N PRO A 4 13.00 19.09 -20.49
CA PRO A 4 12.85 17.78 -21.12
C PRO A 4 13.00 16.60 -20.15
N GLU A 5 13.89 16.71 -19.17
CA GLU A 5 14.12 15.70 -18.13
C GLU A 5 12.86 15.45 -17.28
N ASP A 6 12.07 16.50 -16.98
CA ASP A 6 10.81 16.37 -16.26
C ASP A 6 9.81 15.50 -17.04
N LEU A 7 9.82 15.60 -18.37
CA LEU A 7 8.95 14.83 -19.25
C LEU A 7 9.37 13.35 -19.34
N GLU A 8 10.66 13.05 -19.18
CA GLU A 8 11.16 11.68 -19.12
C GLU A 8 10.74 11.02 -17.81
N ILE A 9 10.91 11.70 -16.68
CA ILE A 9 10.45 11.23 -15.37
C ILE A 9 8.94 10.95 -15.39
N LEU A 10 8.15 11.83 -16.01
CA LEU A 10 6.71 11.61 -16.15
C LEU A 10 6.37 10.35 -16.93
N LYS A 11 7.13 10.03 -17.99
CA LYS A 11 6.95 8.81 -18.79
C LYS A 11 7.30 7.55 -18.01
N ASP A 12 8.34 7.59 -17.19
CA ASP A 12 8.82 6.47 -16.36
C ASP A 12 7.87 6.19 -15.18
N MET A 13 7.13 7.20 -14.74
CA MET A 13 6.16 7.10 -13.65
C MET A 13 4.72 6.93 -14.14
N ARG A 14 4.49 6.48 -15.38
CA ARG A 14 3.13 6.31 -15.95
C ARG A 14 2.23 5.40 -15.10
N ASP A 15 2.77 4.29 -14.60
CA ASP A 15 1.99 3.28 -13.86
C ASP A 15 1.94 3.52 -12.34
N LYS A 16 2.45 4.67 -11.86
CA LYS A 16 2.52 5.00 -10.43
C LYS A 16 1.55 6.11 -10.07
N LYS A 17 1.01 6.06 -8.84
CA LYS A 17 0.30 7.21 -8.25
C LYS A 17 1.26 8.40 -8.14
N LYS A 18 0.88 9.56 -8.68
CA LYS A 18 1.73 10.76 -8.71
C LYS A 18 0.93 12.04 -8.58
N ILE A 19 1.60 13.08 -8.06
CA ILE A 19 1.14 14.47 -7.96
C ILE A 19 2.24 15.33 -8.57
N ALA A 20 1.90 16.25 -9.46
CA ALA A 20 2.85 17.25 -9.91
C ALA A 20 2.78 18.48 -9.01
N LEU A 21 3.92 18.89 -8.47
CA LEU A 21 4.04 20.07 -7.61
C LEU A 21 4.78 21.19 -8.34
N ILE A 22 4.07 22.27 -8.66
CA ILE A 22 4.66 23.52 -9.15
C ILE A 22 5.08 24.33 -7.92
N ASN A 23 6.35 24.20 -7.54
CA ASN A 23 6.93 24.89 -6.39
C ASN A 23 7.55 26.25 -6.77
N LYS A 24 7.81 27.10 -5.77
CA LYS A 24 8.48 28.42 -5.86
C LYS A 24 7.67 29.48 -6.62
N ILE A 25 6.38 29.53 -6.35
CA ILE A 25 5.44 30.48 -6.97
C ILE A 25 5.76 31.93 -6.57
N ASP A 26 6.46 32.13 -5.46
CA ASP A 26 6.96 33.42 -4.97
C ASP A 26 7.89 34.14 -5.97
N LYS A 27 8.50 33.40 -6.91
CA LYS A 27 9.45 33.95 -7.91
C LYS A 27 8.92 33.99 -9.33
N SER A 28 7.67 33.59 -9.55
CA SER A 28 7.11 33.41 -10.89
C SER A 28 5.84 34.23 -11.09
N PHE A 29 5.67 34.76 -12.30
CA PHE A 29 4.45 35.48 -12.72
C PHE A 29 3.31 34.49 -12.99
N ASP A 30 2.08 34.89 -12.66
CA ASP A 30 0.87 34.06 -12.73
C ASP A 30 0.69 33.37 -14.10
N ASP A 31 0.97 34.07 -15.21
CA ASP A 31 0.82 33.54 -16.58
C ASP A 31 1.66 32.28 -16.82
N LYS A 32 2.89 32.23 -16.25
CA LYS A 32 3.81 31.10 -16.44
C LYS A 32 3.38 29.88 -15.61
N ILE A 33 2.77 30.11 -14.45
CA ILE A 33 2.23 29.05 -13.59
C ILE A 33 0.99 28.44 -14.26
N ILE A 34 0.12 29.28 -14.82
CA ILE A 34 -1.07 28.85 -15.57
C ILE A 34 -0.66 28.00 -16.78
N GLU A 35 0.34 28.43 -17.54
CA GLU A 35 0.84 27.67 -18.69
C GLU A 35 1.39 26.29 -18.27
N MET A 36 2.22 26.23 -17.22
CA MET A 36 2.76 24.98 -16.69
C MET A 36 1.65 24.03 -16.21
N LYS A 37 0.63 24.56 -15.52
CA LYS A 37 -0.53 23.77 -15.08
C LYS A 37 -1.27 23.18 -16.27
N GLN A 38 -1.56 23.97 -17.31
CA GLN A 38 -2.25 23.50 -18.50
C GLN A 38 -1.45 22.43 -19.27
N GLN A 39 -0.12 22.59 -19.38
CA GLN A 39 0.74 21.61 -20.04
C GLN A 39 0.76 20.26 -19.29
N LEU A 40 0.83 20.29 -17.95
CA LEU A 40 0.83 19.08 -17.13
C LEU A 40 -0.53 18.37 -17.15
N SER A 41 -1.64 19.12 -17.01
CA SER A 41 -2.99 18.55 -17.03
C SER A 41 -3.39 17.98 -18.41
N LYS A 42 -2.80 18.46 -19.51
CA LYS A 42 -3.05 17.91 -20.86
C LYS A 42 -2.26 16.63 -21.14
N LYS A 43 -1.09 16.46 -20.52
CA LYS A 43 -0.20 15.32 -20.79
C LYS A 43 -0.63 14.07 -20.04
N GLU A 44 -1.08 14.22 -18.81
CA GLU A 44 -1.54 13.10 -17.99
C GLU A 44 -2.62 13.51 -16.99
N ASN A 45 -3.49 12.56 -16.67
CA ASN A 45 -4.54 12.75 -15.69
C ASN A 45 -3.99 12.58 -14.26
N MET A 46 -3.28 13.59 -13.78
CA MET A 46 -2.73 13.64 -12.42
C MET A 46 -3.09 14.98 -11.73
N PRO A 47 -3.23 14.99 -10.39
CA PRO A 47 -3.37 16.23 -9.65
C PRO A 47 -2.14 17.14 -9.85
N VAL A 48 -2.39 18.42 -10.12
CA VAL A 48 -1.35 19.45 -10.20
C VAL A 48 -1.58 20.44 -9.07
N VAL A 49 -0.65 20.49 -8.13
CA VAL A 49 -0.67 21.38 -6.96
C VAL A 49 0.32 22.51 -7.19
N ILE A 50 -0.11 23.72 -6.84
CA ILE A 50 0.70 24.93 -6.92
C ILE A 50 1.04 25.33 -5.49
N ALA A 51 2.32 25.47 -5.16
CA ALA A 51 2.75 25.75 -3.80
C ALA A 51 4.01 26.63 -3.73
N SER A 52 4.19 27.27 -2.59
CA SER A 52 5.46 27.85 -2.16
C SER A 52 5.84 27.20 -0.84
N MET A 53 6.82 26.30 -0.89
CA MET A 53 7.31 25.64 0.33
C MET A 53 8.02 26.60 1.29
N LEU A 54 8.36 27.82 0.83
CA LEU A 54 9.05 28.82 1.64
C LEU A 54 8.09 29.57 2.57
N ASP A 55 6.88 29.88 2.09
CA ASP A 55 5.85 30.62 2.85
C ASP A 55 4.68 29.74 3.31
N GLY A 56 4.61 28.48 2.86
CA GLY A 56 3.58 27.52 3.24
C GLY A 56 2.31 27.57 2.38
N THR A 57 2.25 28.43 1.37
CA THR A 57 1.10 28.53 0.46
C THR A 57 0.95 27.24 -0.36
N GLY A 58 -0.28 26.72 -0.45
CA GLY A 58 -0.58 25.50 -1.21
C GLY A 58 -0.23 24.19 -0.48
N MET A 59 0.21 24.26 0.78
CA MET A 59 0.46 23.08 1.60
C MET A 59 -0.81 22.30 1.92
N GLU A 60 -1.92 22.99 2.18
CA GLU A 60 -3.22 22.37 2.42
C GLU A 60 -3.74 21.67 1.16
N ASP A 61 -3.60 22.30 0.00
CA ASP A 61 -3.93 21.69 -1.30
C ASP A 61 -3.07 20.45 -1.58
N LEU A 62 -1.79 20.46 -1.19
CA LEU A 62 -0.90 19.31 -1.30
C LEU A 62 -1.37 18.16 -0.39
N LEU A 63 -1.71 18.46 0.86
CA LEU A 63 -2.22 17.48 1.81
C LEU A 63 -3.51 16.84 1.28
N GLN A 64 -4.47 17.65 0.81
CA GLN A 64 -5.71 17.16 0.22
C GLN A 64 -5.48 16.30 -1.03
N ALA A 65 -4.51 16.66 -1.87
CA ALA A 65 -4.17 15.86 -3.05
C ALA A 65 -3.54 14.50 -2.66
N ILE A 66 -2.71 14.46 -1.62
CA ILE A 66 -2.13 13.22 -1.07
C ILE A 66 -3.24 12.35 -0.48
N GLU A 67 -4.07 12.93 0.38
CA GLU A 67 -5.24 12.26 0.96
C GLU A 67 -6.12 11.67 -0.15
N GLY A 68 -6.45 12.45 -1.18
CA GLY A 68 -7.23 11.99 -2.32
C GLY A 68 -6.60 10.82 -3.09
N LEU A 69 -5.28 10.68 -3.12
CA LEU A 69 -4.58 9.56 -3.79
C LEU A 69 -4.57 8.27 -2.97
N PHE A 70 -4.52 8.38 -1.64
CA PHE A 70 -4.43 7.23 -0.74
C PHE A 70 -5.81 6.77 -0.23
N LEU A 71 -6.78 7.69 -0.14
CA LEU A 71 -8.10 7.44 0.42
C LEU A 71 -9.15 7.09 -0.63
N LYS A 72 -8.96 7.46 -1.91
CA LYS A 72 -9.79 6.95 -3.02
C LYS A 72 -9.53 5.46 -3.23
N GLY A 73 -10.35 4.65 -2.57
CA GLY A 73 -10.35 3.18 -2.66
C GLY A 73 -10.14 2.44 -1.34
N VAL A 74 -9.94 3.14 -0.21
CA VAL A 74 -9.62 2.50 1.09
C VAL A 74 -10.52 2.98 2.24
N ILE A 75 -11.28 4.06 2.08
CA ILE A 75 -12.25 4.45 3.12
C ILE A 75 -13.55 3.68 2.91
N ASP A 76 -13.51 2.40 3.24
CA ASP A 76 -14.61 1.77 3.98
C ASP A 76 -14.14 1.63 5.44
N ALA A 77 -13.85 2.78 6.05
CA ALA A 77 -13.17 2.89 7.35
C ALA A 77 -14.04 2.47 8.55
N ASN A 78 -15.10 1.70 8.33
CA ASN A 78 -16.04 1.32 9.38
C ASN A 78 -16.17 -0.17 9.67
N ASN A 79 -15.38 -1.08 9.06
CA ASN A 79 -15.32 -2.47 9.56
C ASN A 79 -14.21 -3.38 9.00
N GLU A 80 -13.23 -2.89 8.25
CA GLU A 80 -12.18 -3.77 7.72
C GLU A 80 -11.12 -4.09 8.80
N VAL A 81 -10.95 -5.38 9.09
CA VAL A 81 -9.85 -5.87 9.92
C VAL A 81 -8.55 -5.64 9.17
N LEU A 82 -7.84 -4.56 9.52
CA LEU A 82 -6.55 -4.22 8.91
C LEU A 82 -5.45 -5.15 9.42
N ILE A 83 -4.89 -5.96 8.52
CA ILE A 83 -3.72 -6.80 8.82
C ILE A 83 -2.45 -5.95 8.64
N THR A 84 -1.92 -5.42 9.74
CA THR A 84 -0.74 -4.53 9.72
C THR A 84 0.59 -5.27 9.90
N ASN A 85 0.56 -6.49 10.41
CA ASN A 85 1.76 -7.30 10.64
C ASN A 85 2.06 -8.18 9.42
N ALA A 86 3.22 -7.98 8.78
CA ALA A 86 3.68 -8.77 7.64
C ALA A 86 3.74 -10.29 7.94
N ARG A 87 4.10 -10.68 9.16
CA ARG A 87 4.07 -12.08 9.62
C ARG A 87 2.65 -12.65 9.58
N HIS A 88 1.67 -11.91 10.11
CA HIS A 88 0.28 -12.36 10.14
C HIS A 88 -0.29 -12.43 8.74
N LYS A 89 0.05 -11.48 7.87
CA LYS A 89 -0.32 -11.51 6.46
C LYS A 89 0.19 -12.80 5.80
N GLN A 90 1.47 -13.12 5.95
CA GLN A 90 2.06 -14.32 5.35
C GLN A 90 1.38 -15.61 5.85
N LEU A 91 1.12 -15.71 7.15
CA LEU A 91 0.45 -16.88 7.73
C LEU A 91 -0.99 -17.04 7.22
N LEU A 92 -1.72 -15.94 7.04
CA LEU A 92 -3.07 -15.95 6.46
C LEU A 92 -3.06 -16.34 4.98
N GLU A 93 -2.11 -15.83 4.20
CA GLU A 93 -1.93 -16.20 2.79
C GLU A 93 -1.63 -17.71 2.66
N ASN A 94 -0.74 -18.24 3.50
CA ASN A 94 -0.44 -19.68 3.52
C ASN A 94 -1.67 -20.52 3.91
N ALA A 95 -2.41 -20.12 4.95
CA ALA A 95 -3.63 -20.81 5.37
C ALA A 95 -4.68 -20.85 4.25
N ALA A 96 -4.88 -19.71 3.58
CA ALA A 96 -5.80 -19.61 2.44
C ALA A 96 -5.38 -20.54 1.29
N GLN A 97 -4.08 -20.61 0.99
CA GLN A 97 -3.55 -21.50 -0.05
C GLN A 97 -3.78 -22.98 0.28
N CYS A 98 -3.55 -23.40 1.53
CA CYS A 98 -3.85 -24.77 1.95
C CYS A 98 -5.34 -25.10 1.81
N LEU A 99 -6.24 -24.17 2.19
CA LEU A 99 -7.68 -24.37 2.02
C LEU A 99 -8.09 -24.49 0.54
N GLU A 100 -7.46 -23.72 -0.35
CA GLU A 100 -7.68 -23.84 -1.79
C GLU A 100 -7.21 -25.21 -2.32
N GLN A 101 -6.06 -25.69 -1.84
CA GLN A 101 -5.55 -27.04 -2.16
C GLN A 101 -6.50 -28.13 -1.67
N ALA A 102 -6.98 -28.03 -0.43
CA ALA A 102 -7.97 -28.95 0.14
C ALA A 102 -9.26 -29.00 -0.68
N ALA A 103 -9.79 -27.83 -1.06
CA ALA A 103 -10.99 -27.73 -1.87
C ALA A 103 -10.79 -28.35 -3.27
N ASN A 104 -9.65 -28.08 -3.91
CA ASN A 104 -9.30 -28.66 -5.20
C ASN A 104 -9.13 -30.18 -5.12
N ALA A 105 -8.44 -30.70 -4.10
CA ALA A 105 -8.27 -32.12 -3.87
C ALA A 105 -9.61 -32.84 -3.66
N HIS A 106 -10.54 -32.22 -2.92
CA HIS A 106 -11.89 -32.73 -2.75
C HIS A 106 -12.66 -32.78 -4.08
N LEU A 107 -12.61 -31.71 -4.88
CA LEU A 107 -13.26 -31.65 -6.20
C LEU A 107 -12.69 -32.66 -7.19
N GLN A 108 -11.40 -32.97 -7.10
CA GLN A 108 -10.73 -33.98 -7.92
C GLN A 108 -11.01 -35.43 -7.46
N GLY A 109 -11.76 -35.61 -6.37
CA GLY A 109 -12.13 -36.93 -5.85
C GLY A 109 -11.00 -37.66 -5.14
N PHE A 110 -10.00 -36.93 -4.62
CA PHE A 110 -8.97 -37.54 -3.77
C PHE A 110 -9.56 -38.06 -2.46
N ALA A 111 -8.87 -39.03 -1.87
CA ALA A 111 -9.25 -39.59 -0.57
C ALA A 111 -9.27 -38.48 0.50
N LEU A 112 -10.24 -38.55 1.41
CA LEU A 112 -10.40 -37.57 2.49
C LEU A 112 -9.15 -37.47 3.39
N ASP A 113 -8.40 -38.55 3.52
CA ASP A 113 -7.13 -38.55 4.25
C ASP A 113 -6.13 -37.56 3.66
N LEU A 114 -6.09 -37.41 2.33
CA LEU A 114 -5.22 -36.44 1.64
C LEU A 114 -5.72 -35.01 1.83
N VAL A 115 -7.04 -34.79 1.69
CA VAL A 115 -7.68 -33.48 1.92
C VAL A 115 -7.44 -32.98 3.35
N THR A 116 -7.43 -33.90 4.32
CA THR A 116 -7.26 -33.57 5.74
C THR A 116 -5.86 -33.03 6.05
N ILE A 117 -4.85 -33.37 5.25
CA ILE A 117 -3.47 -32.85 5.43
C ILE A 117 -3.49 -31.32 5.28
N ASP A 118 -4.04 -30.83 4.17
CA ASP A 118 -4.09 -29.40 3.87
C ASP A 118 -4.97 -28.63 4.87
N ILE A 119 -6.09 -29.23 5.33
CA ILE A 119 -6.93 -28.63 6.37
C ILE A 119 -6.18 -28.48 7.70
N LYS A 120 -5.42 -29.50 8.10
CA LYS A 120 -4.61 -29.45 9.33
C LYS A 120 -3.49 -28.42 9.20
N GLU A 121 -2.82 -28.36 8.06
CA GLU A 121 -1.78 -27.38 7.83
C GLU A 121 -2.32 -25.94 7.84
N SER A 122 -3.50 -25.71 7.26
CA SER A 122 -4.19 -24.43 7.40
C SER A 122 -4.47 -24.08 8.86
N ALA A 123 -4.88 -25.04 9.69
CA ALA A 123 -5.15 -24.81 11.10
C ALA A 123 -3.87 -24.45 11.88
N GLU A 124 -2.73 -25.06 11.56
CA GLU A 124 -1.43 -24.74 12.16
C GLU A 124 -0.98 -23.31 11.85
N TYR A 125 -1.14 -22.85 10.60
CA TYR A 125 -0.82 -21.46 10.24
C TYR A 125 -1.69 -20.44 11.00
N LEU A 126 -2.97 -20.75 11.20
CA LEU A 126 -3.86 -19.91 12.01
C LEU A 126 -3.50 -19.97 13.51
N GLY A 127 -3.12 -21.15 14.02
CA GLY A 127 -2.63 -21.33 15.39
C GLY A 127 -1.36 -20.53 15.69
N GLN A 128 -0.48 -20.33 14.70
CA GLN A 128 0.70 -19.46 14.83
C GLN A 128 0.36 -17.96 14.95
N ILE A 129 -0.84 -17.56 14.54
CA ILE A 129 -1.33 -16.19 14.71
C ILE A 129 -1.91 -16.03 16.11
N THR A 130 -2.72 -16.99 16.58
CA THR A 130 -3.35 -16.96 17.91
C THR A 130 -2.38 -17.25 19.05
N GLY A 131 -1.24 -17.88 18.76
CA GLY A 131 -0.25 -18.30 19.76
C GLY A 131 -0.32 -19.79 20.11
N GLU A 132 -1.36 -20.50 19.67
CA GLU A 132 -1.62 -21.91 20.01
C GLU A 132 -0.61 -22.88 19.37
N SER A 133 -0.07 -22.54 18.19
CA SER A 133 0.91 -23.35 17.44
C SER A 133 2.27 -22.66 17.29
N THR A 134 2.68 -21.83 18.24
CA THR A 134 3.88 -20.99 18.08
C THR A 134 5.14 -21.65 18.64
N SER A 135 6.23 -21.63 17.87
CA SER A 135 7.56 -22.09 18.33
C SER A 135 8.26 -21.02 19.19
N GLU A 136 9.16 -21.45 20.08
CA GLU A 136 9.96 -20.55 20.93
C GLU A 136 10.76 -19.51 20.12
N ASP A 137 11.18 -19.85 18.89
CA ASP A 137 11.92 -18.94 18.01
C ASP A 137 11.09 -17.74 17.54
N VAL A 138 9.80 -17.96 17.25
CA VAL A 138 8.88 -16.88 16.84
C VAL A 138 8.60 -15.95 18.03
N VAL A 139 8.48 -16.50 19.23
CA VAL A 139 8.36 -15.73 20.47
C VAL A 139 9.58 -14.84 20.65
N ASN A 140 10.79 -15.39 20.48
CA ASN A 140 12.03 -14.64 20.57
C ASN A 140 12.14 -13.53 19.50
N GLU A 141 11.73 -13.78 18.25
CA GLU A 141 11.72 -12.74 17.22
C GLU A 141 10.76 -11.60 17.56
N ILE A 142 9.57 -11.92 18.08
CA ILE A 142 8.59 -10.91 18.54
C ILE A 142 9.22 -10.07 19.64
N PHE A 143 9.81 -10.69 20.67
CA PHE A 143 10.41 -10.00 21.81
C PHE A 143 11.72 -9.26 21.48
N SER A 144 12.44 -9.67 20.43
CA SER A 144 13.65 -8.97 19.97
C SER A 144 13.40 -7.52 19.53
N ARG A 145 12.16 -7.21 19.15
CA ARG A 145 11.74 -5.86 18.72
C ARG A 145 11.21 -5.00 19.86
N PHE A 146 11.09 -5.55 21.07
CA PHE A 146 10.73 -4.79 22.26
C PHE A 146 12.00 -4.27 22.93
N CYS A 147 11.98 -2.99 23.33
CA CYS A 147 13.06 -2.45 24.14
C CYS A 147 13.12 -3.19 25.50
N ILE A 148 14.33 -3.48 25.96
CA ILE A 148 14.58 -4.10 27.27
C ILE A 148 14.01 -3.18 28.35
N GLY A 149 12.97 -3.63 29.05
CA GLY A 149 12.36 -2.89 30.16
C GLY A 149 10.84 -2.77 30.15
N LYS A 150 10.10 -3.66 29.50
CA LYS A 150 8.68 -3.90 29.83
C LYS A 150 8.54 -5.12 30.71
#